data_AF-A0A960I9L5-F1
#
_entry.id   AF-A0A960I9L5-F1
#
_cell.length_a   1.000
_cell.length_b   1.000
_cell.length_c   1.000
_cell.angle_alpha   90.00
_cell.angle_beta   90.00
_cell.angle_gamma   90.00
#
_symmetry.space_group_name_H-M   'P 1'
#
loop_
_entity.id
_entity.type
_entity.pdbx_description
1 polymer ?
#
loop_
_entity_poly.entity_id
_entity_poly.type
_entity_poly.pdbx_seq_one_letter_code
_entity_poly.pdbx_strand_id
1 'polypeptide(L)'
;MSRTGRRAVTASAPSTGGGRRVWWLAGALALAVAVLGVVVIGVSGGDDEGQEFRIEVPPGTWERIRAGEEVELIPRRLELQTGDRLVIVNNDAEAHQVGPYVVPSGETLTQDYPDPGVISQGICTLHPDGRVEIVITERA
;
A
#
# COMPACT_ATOMS: atom_id res chain seq x y z
N MET A 1 -86.23 -9.85 -48.12
CA MET A 1 -86.97 -10.89 -47.38
C MET A 1 -85.99 -11.58 -46.45
N SER A 2 -86.37 -11.74 -45.16
CA SER A 2 -86.02 -12.86 -44.26
C SER A 2 -84.54 -13.25 -44.10
N ARG A 3 -83.98 -13.51 -42.93
CA ARG A 3 -84.43 -13.73 -41.54
C ARG A 3 -83.19 -14.36 -40.88
N THR A 4 -83.02 -14.17 -39.57
CA THR A 4 -82.35 -15.15 -38.66
C THR A 4 -80.85 -15.44 -38.89
N GLY A 5 -80.04 -15.68 -37.89
CA GLY A 5 -80.34 -16.01 -36.50
C GLY A 5 -79.06 -15.99 -35.67
N ARG A 6 -79.29 -15.64 -34.42
CA ARG A 6 -78.38 -15.59 -33.28
C ARG A 6 -78.15 -17.03 -32.77
N ARG A 7 -76.93 -17.42 -32.41
CA ARG A 7 -76.56 -17.91 -31.05
C ARG A 7 -75.20 -18.62 -31.00
N ALA A 8 -74.55 -18.36 -29.86
CA ALA A 8 -73.24 -18.81 -29.42
C ALA A 8 -73.25 -20.27 -28.94
N VAL A 9 -72.06 -20.88 -28.93
CA VAL A 9 -71.67 -21.87 -27.92
C VAL A 9 -70.26 -21.55 -27.42
N THR A 10 -70.20 -21.21 -26.15
CA THR A 10 -69.03 -21.04 -25.29
C THR A 10 -68.52 -22.41 -24.81
N ALA A 11 -67.20 -22.64 -24.88
CA ALA A 11 -66.49 -23.59 -24.01
C ALA A 11 -64.97 -23.26 -23.93
N SER A 12 -64.60 -22.63 -22.82
CA SER A 12 -63.46 -22.87 -21.90
C SER A 12 -62.02 -23.16 -22.40
N ALA A 13 -61.13 -22.15 -22.25
CA ALA A 13 -59.83 -22.07 -21.54
C ALA A 13 -58.83 -23.28 -21.52
N PRO A 14 -57.49 -23.08 -21.60
CA PRO A 14 -56.75 -22.29 -20.60
C PRO A 14 -55.67 -21.31 -21.10
N SER A 15 -55.36 -20.39 -20.20
CA SER A 15 -54.35 -19.34 -20.24
C SER A 15 -52.94 -19.87 -20.46
N THR A 16 -52.19 -19.25 -21.37
CA THR A 16 -50.73 -19.21 -21.28
C THR A 16 -50.30 -17.77 -21.40
N GLY A 17 -49.73 -17.27 -20.30
CA GLY A 17 -49.38 -15.89 -20.07
C GLY A 17 -48.46 -15.34 -21.15
N GLY A 18 -48.78 -14.11 -21.57
CA GLY A 18 -47.92 -13.32 -22.41
C GLY A 18 -46.63 -12.97 -21.68
N GLY A 19 -45.52 -13.40 -22.27
CA GLY A 19 -44.16 -12.92 -22.01
C GLY A 19 -43.46 -12.49 -23.29
N ARG A 20 -44.23 -11.95 -24.24
CA ARG A 20 -43.78 -11.12 -25.36
C ARG A 20 -42.73 -10.12 -24.82
N ARG A 21 -41.50 -10.13 -25.29
CA ARG A 21 -41.01 -9.27 -26.37
C ARG A 21 -39.47 -9.36 -26.34
N VAL A 22 -38.84 -9.20 -27.49
CA VAL A 22 -37.39 -8.91 -27.64
C VAL A 22 -36.46 -10.12 -27.53
N TRP A 23 -36.85 -11.25 -28.10
CA TRP A 23 -35.95 -11.86 -29.10
C TRP A 23 -35.91 -10.90 -30.29
N TRP A 24 -34.77 -10.79 -30.97
CA TRP A 24 -34.42 -9.74 -31.92
C TRP A 24 -33.92 -8.47 -31.23
N LEU A 25 -32.61 -8.41 -31.00
CA LEU A 25 -31.69 -7.43 -31.59
C LEU A 25 -30.33 -7.53 -30.88
N ALA A 26 -29.27 -7.60 -31.68
CA ALA A 26 -27.86 -7.40 -31.31
C ALA A 26 -27.16 -8.55 -30.54
N GLY A 27 -26.46 -9.51 -31.16
CA GLY A 27 -25.86 -9.50 -32.49
C GLY A 27 -24.77 -8.44 -32.71
N ALA A 28 -24.77 -7.35 -31.91
CA ALA A 28 -23.99 -6.14 -32.16
C ALA A 28 -23.32 -5.58 -30.89
N LEU A 29 -23.27 -6.35 -29.79
CA LEU A 29 -22.28 -6.14 -28.73
C LEU A 29 -21.17 -7.19 -28.80
N ALA A 30 -20.86 -7.65 -30.00
CA ALA A 30 -19.67 -8.46 -30.28
C ALA A 30 -18.39 -7.60 -30.44
N LEU A 31 -18.38 -6.30 -30.05
CA LEU A 31 -17.21 -5.43 -30.26
C LEU A 31 -16.77 -4.57 -29.05
N ALA A 32 -17.56 -4.41 -27.98
CA ALA A 32 -17.23 -3.44 -26.94
C ALA A 32 -16.55 -4.03 -25.67
N VAL A 33 -16.69 -5.33 -25.40
CA VAL A 33 -16.02 -5.97 -24.24
C VAL A 33 -14.79 -6.78 -24.67
N ALA A 34 -14.32 -6.57 -25.91
CA ALA A 34 -12.95 -6.89 -26.32
C ALA A 34 -11.90 -5.94 -25.69
N VAL A 35 -12.34 -5.00 -24.83
CA VAL A 35 -11.47 -4.06 -24.10
C VAL A 35 -11.21 -4.54 -22.65
N LEU A 36 -11.64 -5.75 -22.28
CA LEU A 36 -11.20 -6.41 -21.02
C LEU A 36 -9.74 -6.92 -21.09
N GLY A 37 -9.00 -6.51 -22.11
CA GLY A 37 -7.60 -6.85 -22.36
C GLY A 37 -6.64 -5.69 -22.08
N VAL A 38 -6.97 -4.78 -21.17
CA VAL A 38 -5.94 -3.96 -20.53
C VAL A 38 -5.49 -4.73 -19.29
N VAL A 39 -4.70 -5.78 -19.51
CA VAL A 39 -3.71 -6.16 -18.51
C VAL A 39 -2.78 -4.96 -18.45
N VAL A 40 -2.94 -4.12 -17.44
CA VAL A 40 -1.90 -3.17 -17.06
C VAL A 40 -0.74 -4.04 -16.61
N ILE A 41 0.09 -4.46 -17.56
CA ILE A 41 1.44 -4.90 -17.25
C ILE A 41 2.07 -3.62 -16.74
N GLY A 42 2.05 -3.45 -15.42
CA GLY A 42 2.93 -2.51 -14.76
C GLY A 42 4.32 -2.88 -15.23
N VAL A 43 4.91 -2.05 -16.07
CA VAL A 43 6.35 -2.04 -16.26
C VAL A 43 6.88 -1.70 -14.88
N SER A 44 7.30 -2.72 -14.13
CA SER A 44 8.12 -2.55 -12.95
C SER A 44 9.35 -1.80 -13.45
N GLY A 45 9.43 -0.50 -13.14
CA GLY A 45 10.67 0.25 -13.28
C GLY A 45 11.77 -0.53 -12.59
N GLY A 46 12.92 -0.64 -13.25
CA GLY A 46 14.00 -1.51 -12.86
C GLY A 46 14.50 -1.26 -11.44
N ASP A 47 15.28 -2.23 -10.96
CA ASP A 47 15.90 -2.35 -9.64
C ASP A 47 16.89 -1.22 -9.25
N ASP A 48 16.69 0.00 -9.76
CA ASP A 48 17.55 1.19 -9.60
C ASP A 48 16.91 2.30 -8.73
N GLU A 49 15.67 2.13 -8.26
CA GLU A 49 15.05 3.07 -7.31
C GLU A 49 15.60 2.85 -5.89
N GLY A 50 15.68 3.93 -5.12
CA GLY A 50 16.14 3.91 -3.72
C GLY A 50 15.44 2.91 -2.82
N GLN A 51 16.18 2.28 -1.90
CA GLN A 51 15.57 1.44 -0.86
C GLN A 51 15.12 2.29 0.34
N GLU A 52 13.95 1.95 0.89
CA GLU A 52 13.48 2.49 2.18
C GLU A 52 13.94 1.61 3.33
N PHE A 53 14.78 2.15 4.21
CA PHE A 53 15.16 1.55 5.48
C PHE A 53 14.25 2.12 6.57
N ARG A 54 13.26 1.34 6.98
CA ARG A 54 12.28 1.73 7.99
C ARG A 54 12.60 1.17 9.37
N ILE A 55 12.57 2.04 10.37
CA ILE A 55 12.69 1.72 11.79
C ILE A 55 11.43 2.23 12.49
N GLU A 56 10.74 1.34 13.20
CA GLU A 56 9.59 1.71 14.02
C GLU A 56 9.98 1.60 15.49
N VAL A 57 9.87 2.71 16.23
CA VAL A 57 10.06 2.73 17.68
C VAL A 57 8.72 2.42 18.33
N PRO A 58 8.57 1.29 19.05
CA PRO A 58 7.32 0.97 19.71
C PRO A 58 7.01 1.91 20.88
N PRO A 59 5.73 2.07 21.26
CA PRO A 59 5.37 2.73 22.50
C PRO A 59 6.02 2.04 23.72
N GLY A 60 6.50 2.81 24.69
CA GLY A 60 7.12 2.26 25.89
C GLY A 60 8.62 2.01 25.77
N THR A 61 9.26 2.42 24.66
CA THR A 61 10.67 2.10 24.40
C THR A 61 11.59 2.79 25.39
N TRP A 62 11.35 4.08 25.66
CA TRP A 62 12.05 4.85 26.65
C TRP A 62 11.89 4.27 28.05
N GLU A 63 10.70 3.77 28.39
CA GLU A 63 10.42 3.11 29.66
C GLU A 63 11.26 1.86 29.88
N ARG A 64 11.51 1.10 28.81
CA ARG A 64 12.37 -0.08 28.83
C ARG A 64 13.84 0.31 28.95
N ILE A 65 14.27 1.30 28.17
CA ILE A 65 15.65 1.83 28.23
C ILE A 65 15.98 2.33 29.64
N ARG A 66 15.11 3.15 30.24
CA ARG A 66 15.33 3.69 31.59
C ARG A 66 15.23 2.61 32.70
N ALA A 67 14.55 1.50 32.42
CA ALA A 67 14.54 0.32 33.29
C ALA A 67 15.83 -0.52 33.18
N GLY A 68 16.72 -0.17 32.24
CA GLY A 68 17.98 -0.87 32.01
C GLY A 68 17.85 -2.07 31.07
N GLU A 69 16.74 -2.20 30.33
CA GLU A 69 16.63 -3.21 29.27
C GLU A 69 17.51 -2.86 28.07
N GLU A 70 18.10 -3.87 27.45
CA GLU A 70 18.80 -3.72 26.18
C GLU A 70 17.78 -3.62 25.04
N VAL A 71 17.74 -2.45 24.40
CA VAL A 71 16.91 -2.19 23.22
C VAL A 71 17.81 -1.96 22.02
N GLU A 72 17.71 -2.86 21.04
CA GLU A 72 18.42 -2.79 19.76
C GLU A 72 17.40 -2.76 18.61
N LEU A 73 17.06 -1.55 18.16
CA LEU A 73 16.16 -1.33 17.01
C LEU A 73 16.90 -0.88 15.76
N ILE A 74 18.12 -0.38 15.93
CA ILE A 74 19.02 0.01 14.86
C ILE A 74 20.33 -0.76 15.05
N PRO A 75 21.01 -1.22 13.99
CA PRO A 75 22.32 -1.85 14.11
C PRO A 75 23.40 -0.83 14.48
N ARG A 76 24.51 -1.32 15.04
CA ARG A 76 25.69 -0.49 15.36
C ARG A 76 26.21 0.25 14.11
N ARG A 77 26.18 -0.43 12.96
CA ARG A 77 26.52 0.10 11.65
C ARG A 77 25.31 -0.05 10.73
N LEU A 78 24.76 1.07 10.28
CA LEU A 78 23.72 1.14 9.27
C LEU A 78 24.37 1.39 7.92
N GLU A 79 24.23 0.44 7.00
CA GLU A 79 24.76 0.54 5.64
C GLU A 79 23.63 0.91 4.68
N LEU A 80 23.83 1.98 3.93
CA LEU A 80 22.91 2.54 2.95
C LEU A 80 23.67 2.78 1.64
N GLN A 81 22.93 2.95 0.55
CA GLN A 81 23.45 3.37 -0.74
C GLN A 81 22.91 4.74 -1.15
N THR A 82 23.61 5.42 -2.07
CA THR A 82 23.12 6.66 -2.68
C THR A 82 21.74 6.46 -3.29
N GLY A 83 20.80 7.33 -2.93
CA GLY A 83 19.39 7.25 -3.32
C GLY A 83 18.51 6.51 -2.32
N ASP A 84 19.07 5.82 -1.33
CA ASP A 84 18.27 5.23 -0.25
C ASP A 84 17.70 6.30 0.70
N ARG A 85 16.71 5.87 1.48
CA ARG A 85 16.01 6.69 2.45
C ARG A 85 15.89 5.98 3.78
N LEU A 86 16.24 6.67 4.87
CA LEU A 86 15.97 6.24 6.24
C LEU A 86 14.65 6.83 6.72
N VAL A 87 13.74 5.97 7.17
CA VAL A 87 12.46 6.35 7.78
C VAL A 87 12.44 5.89 9.22
N ILE A 88 12.26 6.80 10.16
CA ILE A 88 12.15 6.50 11.59
C ILE A 88 10.78 6.95 12.06
N VAL A 89 9.93 5.99 12.42
CA VAL A 89 8.60 6.26 12.98
C VAL A 89 8.69 6.14 14.49
N ASN A 90 8.56 7.25 15.20
CA ASN A 90 8.60 7.25 16.65
C ASN A 90 7.18 7.15 17.23
N ASN A 91 6.73 5.94 17.57
CA ASN A 91 5.45 5.74 18.27
C ASN A 91 5.58 5.84 19.79
N ASP A 92 6.75 6.24 20.29
CA ASP A 92 6.98 6.40 21.73
C ASP A 92 6.53 7.76 22.25
N ALA A 93 6.40 7.86 23.58
CA ALA A 93 6.01 9.08 24.28
C ALA A 93 7.17 10.09 24.44
N GLU A 94 8.39 9.70 24.08
CA GLU A 94 9.60 10.48 24.26
C GLU A 94 10.38 10.63 22.94
N ALA A 95 11.22 11.66 22.87
CA ALA A 95 12.06 11.90 21.70
C ALA A 95 13.26 10.94 21.67
N HIS A 96 13.63 10.50 20.47
CA HIS A 96 14.78 9.62 20.27
C HIS A 96 15.85 10.28 19.39
N GLN A 97 17.11 10.00 19.69
CA GLN A 97 18.26 10.44 18.89
C GLN A 97 18.75 9.26 18.04
N VAL A 98 18.95 9.49 16.75
CA VAL A 98 19.61 8.57 15.82
C VAL A 98 20.59 9.35 14.97
N GLY A 99 21.88 9.20 15.26
CA GLY A 99 22.92 9.96 14.57
C GLY A 99 22.76 11.46 14.82
N PRO A 100 22.73 12.30 13.79
CA PRO A 100 22.47 13.73 13.92
C PRO A 100 20.98 14.06 14.08
N TYR A 101 20.08 13.08 13.95
CA TYR A 101 18.65 13.31 13.89
C TYR A 101 17.96 13.11 15.25
N VAL A 102 17.17 14.09 15.66
CA VAL A 102 16.21 13.96 16.77
C VAL A 102 14.84 13.70 16.15
N VAL A 103 14.19 12.62 16.57
CA VAL A 103 12.82 12.27 16.17
C VAL A 103 11.89 12.52 17.36
N PRO A 104 11.07 13.59 17.34
CA PRO A 104 10.14 13.87 18.43
C PRO A 104 9.13 12.74 18.67
N SER A 105 8.47 12.75 19.83
CA SER A 105 7.40 11.79 20.14
C SER A 105 6.26 11.86 19.12
N GLY A 106 5.80 10.70 18.66
CA GLY A 106 4.70 10.58 17.70
C GLY A 106 5.03 10.98 16.26
N GLU A 107 6.26 11.43 15.98
CA GLU A 107 6.65 11.95 14.68
C GLU A 107 7.36 10.90 13.81
N THR A 108 7.36 11.17 12.50
CA THR A 108 8.14 10.39 11.53
C THR A 108 9.22 11.27 10.92
N LEU A 109 10.47 10.81 11.01
CA LEU A 109 11.58 11.38 10.25
C LEU A 109 11.75 10.60 8.96
N THR A 110 11.90 11.32 7.85
CA THR A 110 12.31 10.77 6.56
C THR A 110 13.57 11.51 6.10
N GLN A 111 14.66 10.76 5.86
CA GLN A 111 15.93 11.30 5.39
C GLN A 111 16.38 10.58 4.13
N ASP A 112 16.54 11.34 3.05
CA ASP A 112 17.13 10.88 1.79
C ASP A 112 18.66 11.02 1.82
N TYR A 113 19.37 10.08 1.20
CA TYR A 113 20.83 10.12 1.09
C TYR A 113 21.27 10.16 -0.37
N PRO A 114 21.30 11.35 -1.01
CA PRO A 114 21.68 11.47 -2.41
C PRO A 114 23.18 11.26 -2.67
N ASP A 115 24.01 11.52 -1.67
CA ASP A 115 25.47 11.54 -1.79
C ASP A 115 26.12 10.51 -0.85
N PRO A 116 27.27 9.92 -1.24
CA PRO A 116 28.02 9.02 -0.38
C PRO A 116 28.63 9.77 0.81
N GLY A 117 28.82 9.07 1.93
CA GLY A 117 29.33 9.69 3.15
C GLY A 117 29.36 8.73 4.33
N VAL A 118 30.01 9.17 5.42
CA VAL A 118 30.10 8.40 6.66
C VAL A 118 29.83 9.29 7.87
N ILE A 119 28.96 8.82 8.76
CA ILE A 119 28.65 9.41 10.05
C ILE A 119 29.14 8.45 11.15
N SER A 120 30.41 8.53 11.55
CA SER A 120 31.06 7.53 12.43
C SER A 120 30.83 7.69 13.94
N GLN A 121 30.19 8.77 14.40
CA GLN A 121 30.01 9.05 15.83
C GLN A 121 28.60 9.59 16.14
N GLY A 122 27.60 8.99 15.51
CA GLY A 122 26.21 9.30 15.80
C GLY A 122 25.85 8.90 17.23
N ILE A 123 25.25 9.81 18.02
CA ILE A 123 24.58 9.43 19.28
C ILE A 123 23.34 8.64 18.92
N CYS A 124 23.05 7.56 19.64
CA CYS A 124 21.87 6.75 19.39
C CYS A 124 21.20 6.31 20.68
N THR A 125 19.93 6.65 20.87
CA THR A 125 19.13 6.13 22.00
C THR A 125 18.54 4.74 21.74
N LEU A 126 18.58 4.28 20.48
CA LEU A 126 17.91 3.05 20.03
C LEU A 126 18.86 1.85 19.86
N HIS A 127 20.10 2.00 20.34
CA HIS A 127 21.12 0.96 20.35
C HIS A 127 21.74 0.91 21.76
N PRO A 128 21.99 -0.28 22.35
CA PRO A 128 22.55 -0.39 23.71
C PRO A 128 23.90 0.33 23.90
N ASP A 129 24.79 0.32 22.89
CA ASP A 129 26.05 1.06 22.89
C ASP A 129 25.92 2.60 22.91
N GLY A 130 24.71 3.15 22.77
CA GLY A 130 24.49 4.60 22.76
C GLY A 130 24.98 5.30 21.48
N ARG A 131 25.37 4.54 20.46
CA ARG A 131 26.01 5.05 19.24
C ARG A 131 25.55 4.32 17.99
N VAL A 132 25.66 5.00 16.86
CA VAL A 132 25.46 4.45 15.51
C VAL A 132 26.51 5.00 14.55
N GLU A 133 26.98 4.15 13.66
CA GLU A 133 27.71 4.54 12.45
C GLU A 133 26.79 4.40 11.24
N ILE A 134 26.64 5.46 10.45
CA ILE A 134 25.84 5.42 9.21
C ILE A 134 26.82 5.55 8.04
N VAL A 135 26.83 4.55 7.17
CA VAL A 135 27.71 4.47 5.98
C VAL A 135 26.83 4.51 4.75
N ILE A 136 27.06 5.50 3.88
CA ILE A 136 26.40 5.64 2.59
C ILE A 136 27.43 5.38 1.50
N THR A 137 27.30 4.28 0.77
CA THR A 137 28.16 3.95 -0.37
C THR A 137 27.50 4.36 -1.69
N GLU A 138 28.29 4.49 -2.76
CA GLU A 138 27.71 4.63 -4.10
C GLU A 138 26.87 3.39 -4.45
N ARG A 139 25.74 3.59 -5.13
CA ARG A 139 24.99 2.52 -5.78
C ARG A 139 25.75 2.07 -7.03
N ALA A 140 25.90 0.76 -7.19
CA ALA A 140 26.63 0.14 -8.31
C ALA A 140 25.77 0.01 -9.57
#